data_AF-A0A2J4PIL8-F1
#
_entry.id   AF-A0A2J4PIL8-F1
#
_cell.length_a   1.000
_cell.length_b   1.000
_cell.length_c   1.000
_cell.angle_alpha   90.00
_cell.angle_beta   90.00
_cell.angle_gamma   90.00
#
_symmetry.space_group_name_H-M   'P 1'
#
loop_
_entity.id
_entity.type
_entity.pdbx_description
1 polymer ?
#
loop_
_entity_poly.entity_id
_entity_poly.type
_entity_poly.pdbx_seq_one_letter_code
_entity_poly.pdbx_strand_id
1 'polypeptide(L)'
;MRTQLFFKVAALAGLLALAGCSSKIAKPEQYSGFLKDYSNLKETTSASGKPELRWISPDYNPSNYDNVVYNPITYYPVPKPTTQVGE
;
A
#
# COMPACT_ATOMS: atom_id res chain seq x y z
N MET A 1 3.51 43.50 3.13
CA MET A 1 4.53 42.42 3.08
C MET A 1 4.28 41.30 4.09
N ARG A 2 4.03 41.58 5.39
CA ARG A 2 3.82 40.56 6.44
C ARG A 2 2.65 39.59 6.16
N THR A 3 1.48 40.09 5.75
CA THR A 3 0.29 39.28 5.43
C THR A 3 0.48 38.31 4.26
N GLN A 4 1.29 38.69 3.27
CA GLN A 4 1.61 37.83 2.14
C GLN A 4 2.60 36.71 2.51
N LEU A 5 3.46 36.94 3.50
CA LEU A 5 4.30 35.89 4.07
C LEU A 5 3.45 34.84 4.79
N PHE A 6 2.48 35.27 5.61
CA PHE A 6 1.59 34.35 6.33
C PHE A 6 0.75 33.49 5.37
N PHE A 7 0.23 34.09 4.28
CA PHE A 7 -0.52 33.33 3.26
C PHE A 7 0.34 32.27 2.56
N LYS A 8 1.61 32.59 2.25
CA LYS A 8 2.54 31.63 1.62
C LYS A 8 2.91 30.48 2.57
N VAL A 9 3.13 30.77 3.86
CA VAL A 9 3.41 29.75 4.88
C VAL A 9 2.20 28.84 5.09
N ALA A 10 0.99 29.39 5.16
CA ALA A 10 -0.24 28.60 5.29
C ALA A 10 -0.47 27.71 4.05
N ALA A 11 -0.23 28.24 2.85
CA ALA A 11 -0.34 27.46 1.61
C ALA A 11 0.67 26.30 1.55
N LEU A 12 1.93 26.55 1.94
CA LEU A 12 2.97 25.52 2.00
C LEU A 12 2.64 24.44 3.05
N ALA A 13 2.18 24.85 4.24
CA ALA A 13 1.75 23.93 5.28
C ALA A 13 0.54 23.08 4.85
N GLY A 14 -0.42 23.68 4.14
CA GLY A 14 -1.55 22.96 3.55
C GLY A 14 -1.12 21.90 2.54
N LEU A 15 -0.22 22.24 1.63
CA LEU A 15 0.35 21.30 0.65
C LEU A 15 1.12 20.15 1.32
N LEU A 16 1.89 20.44 2.38
CA LEU A 16 2.62 19.42 3.13
C LEU A 16 1.68 18.49 3.93
N ALA A 17 0.59 19.03 4.48
CA ALA A 17 -0.43 18.23 5.17
C ALA A 17 -1.15 17.26 4.21
N LEU A 18 -1.33 17.65 2.94
CA LEU A 18 -1.92 16.82 1.87
C LEU A 18 -0.98 15.69 1.40
N ALA A 19 0.33 15.77 1.64
CA ALA A 19 1.29 14.74 1.28
C ALA A 19 1.33 13.54 2.25
N GLY A 20 0.56 13.59 3.35
CA GLY A 20 0.56 12.59 4.43
C GLY A 20 0.01 11.20 4.08
N CYS A 21 -0.57 11.01 2.90
CA CYS A 21 -1.05 9.71 2.43
C CYS A 21 -0.29 9.23 1.18
N SER A 22 1.02 9.48 1.13
CA SER A 22 1.86 8.92 0.07
C SER A 22 1.83 7.40 0.16
N SER A 23 1.17 6.76 -0.81
CA SER A 23 1.15 5.32 -1.01
C SER A 23 2.58 4.84 -1.29
N LYS A 24 3.27 4.50 -0.21
CA LYS A 24 4.64 4.02 -0.24
C LYS A 24 4.63 2.51 -0.38
N ILE A 25 5.49 1.98 -1.26
CA ILE A 25 5.78 0.55 -1.27
C ILE A 25 6.35 0.15 0.09
N ALA A 26 5.86 -0.97 0.63
CA ALA A 26 6.37 -1.54 1.86
C ALA A 26 7.84 -1.87 1.70
N LYS A 27 8.67 -1.37 2.61
CA LYS A 27 10.08 -1.78 2.66
C LYS A 27 10.20 -3.21 3.21
N PRO A 28 11.31 -3.93 2.94
CA PRO A 28 11.51 -5.28 3.44
C PRO A 28 11.34 -5.43 4.96
N GLU A 29 11.73 -4.42 5.73
CA GLU A 29 11.59 -4.42 7.20
C GLU A 29 10.13 -4.32 7.67
N GLN A 30 9.21 -3.99 6.76
CA GLN A 30 7.78 -3.81 7.00
C GLN A 30 6.95 -4.98 6.47
N TYR A 31 7.57 -6.03 5.92
CA TYR A 31 6.86 -7.21 5.44
C TYR A 31 6.25 -7.96 6.62
N SER A 32 4.96 -8.28 6.51
CA SER A 32 4.18 -8.93 7.57
C SER A 32 4.58 -10.39 7.83
N GLY A 33 5.38 -11.01 6.96
CA GLY A 33 5.71 -12.43 7.00
C GLY A 33 4.55 -13.34 6.56
N PHE A 34 3.55 -12.80 5.87
CA PHE A 34 2.43 -13.58 5.32
C PHE A 34 2.90 -14.53 4.21
N LEU A 35 3.75 -14.03 3.30
CA LEU A 35 4.37 -14.86 2.29
C LEU A 35 5.63 -15.52 2.87
N LYS A 36 5.90 -16.75 2.46
CA LYS A 36 7.14 -17.46 2.82
C LYS A 36 8.37 -16.80 2.20
N ASP A 37 8.22 -16.22 1.01
CA ASP A 37 9.29 -15.56 0.27
C ASP A 37 8.73 -14.37 -0.51
N TYR A 38 9.35 -13.20 -0.32
CA TYR A 38 9.01 -11.93 -0.98
C TYR A 38 9.95 -11.59 -2.13
N SER A 39 11.03 -12.36 -2.35
CA SER A 39 12.10 -12.06 -3.30
C SER A 39 11.64 -11.96 -4.76
N ASN A 40 10.55 -12.67 -5.09
CA ASN A 40 10.00 -12.72 -6.44
C ASN A 40 9.02 -11.57 -6.75
N LEU A 41 8.66 -10.75 -5.76
CA LEU A 41 7.80 -9.60 -5.98
C LEU A 41 8.54 -8.50 -6.75
N LYS A 42 7.87 -7.90 -7.73
CA LYS A 42 8.39 -6.79 -8.51
C LYS A 42 7.53 -5.55 -8.31
N GLU A 43 8.18 -4.40 -8.25
CA GLU A 43 7.49 -3.11 -8.24
C GLU A 43 6.74 -2.89 -9.57
N THR A 44 5.48 -2.52 -9.47
CA THR A 44 4.62 -2.19 -10.61
C THR A 44 3.64 -1.09 -10.23
N THR A 45 2.87 -0.62 -11.22
CA THR A 45 1.84 0.41 -11.02
C THR A 45 0.46 -0.24 -11.16
N SER A 46 -0.39 -0.03 -10.17
CA SER A 46 -1.80 -0.44 -10.21
C SER A 46 -2.57 0.32 -11.28
N ALA A 47 -3.76 -0.17 -11.65
CA ALA A 47 -4.67 0.54 -12.55
C ALA A 47 -5.08 1.93 -12.02
N SER A 48 -4.98 2.16 -10.71
CA SER A 48 -5.25 3.45 -10.06
C SER A 48 -4.05 4.42 -10.03
N GLY A 49 -2.92 4.03 -10.62
CA GLY A 49 -1.69 4.85 -10.63
C GLY A 49 -0.85 4.76 -9.35
N LYS A 50 -1.23 3.92 -8.39
CA LYS A 50 -0.47 3.71 -7.15
C LYS A 50 0.61 2.63 -7.32
N PRO A 51 1.80 2.80 -6.71
CA PRO A 51 2.85 1.80 -6.75
C PRO A 51 2.48 0.58 -5.87
N GLU A 52 2.78 -0.62 -6.35
CA GLU A 52 2.50 -1.88 -5.65
C GLU A 52 3.58 -2.93 -5.93
N LEU A 53 3.63 -3.98 -5.11
CA LEU A 53 4.47 -5.15 -5.34
C LEU A 53 3.61 -6.29 -5.90
N ARG A 54 3.98 -6.82 -7.06
CA ARG A 54 3.25 -7.89 -7.75
C ARG A 54 4.21 -8.99 -8.19
N TRP A 55 3.76 -10.23 -8.03
CA TRP A 55 4.39 -11.38 -8.69
C TRP A 55 3.48 -11.91 -9.78
N ILE A 56 4.08 -12.30 -10.90
CA ILE A 56 3.41 -12.94 -12.02
C ILE A 56 4.28 -14.15 -12.38
N SER A 57 3.66 -15.33 -12.51
CA SER A 57 4.35 -16.52 -12.97
C SER A 57 4.95 -16.29 -14.37
N PRO A 58 6.19 -16.72 -14.65
CA PRO A 58 6.78 -16.60 -15.99
C PRO A 58 5.94 -17.26 -17.09
N ASP A 59 5.20 -18.31 -16.73
CA ASP A 59 4.35 -19.07 -17.65
C ASP A 59 2.89 -18.55 -17.68
N TYR A 60 2.62 -17.40 -17.06
CA TYR A 60 1.29 -16.83 -17.02
C TYR A 60 0.86 -16.32 -18.39
N ASN A 61 -0.22 -16.90 -18.92
CA ASN A 61 -0.93 -16.39 -20.08
C ASN A 61 -2.41 -16.17 -19.73
N PRO A 62 -2.94 -14.93 -19.81
CA PRO A 62 -4.33 -14.64 -19.49
C PRO A 62 -5.34 -15.36 -20.39
N SER A 63 -4.97 -15.76 -21.61
CA SER A 63 -5.89 -16.50 -22.50
C SER A 63 -6.21 -17.92 -22.03
N ASN A 64 -5.46 -18.44 -21.04
CA ASN A 64 -5.65 -19.79 -20.52
C ASN A 64 -6.68 -19.86 -19.38
N TYR A 65 -7.28 -18.73 -18.99
CA TYR A 65 -8.15 -18.63 -17.81
C TYR A 65 -9.43 -17.85 -18.11
N ASP A 66 -10.58 -18.47 -17.85
CA ASP A 66 -11.90 -17.84 -18.00
C ASP A 66 -12.39 -17.16 -16.71
N ASN A 67 -11.78 -17.47 -15.57
CA ASN A 67 -12.24 -17.06 -14.25
C ASN A 67 -11.11 -16.51 -13.39
N VAL A 68 -11.44 -15.61 -12.48
CA VAL A 68 -10.51 -15.03 -11.50
C VAL A 68 -10.93 -15.48 -10.10
N VAL A 69 -9.98 -16.06 -9.36
CA VAL A 69 -10.15 -16.30 -7.92
C VAL A 69 -9.64 -15.07 -7.17
N TYR A 70 -10.54 -14.40 -6.46
CA TYR A 70 -10.22 -13.27 -5.61
C TYR A 70 -10.27 -13.68 -4.14
N ASN A 71 -9.17 -13.47 -3.42
CA ASN A 71 -9.12 -13.64 -1.96
C ASN A 71 -9.35 -12.29 -1.28
N PRO A 72 -10.24 -12.21 -0.28
CA PRO A 72 -10.50 -10.97 0.43
C PRO A 72 -9.26 -10.49 1.19
N ILE A 73 -9.18 -9.17 1.40
CA ILE A 73 -8.13 -8.56 2.21
C ILE A 73 -8.31 -9.01 3.67
N THR A 74 -7.25 -9.57 4.25
CA THR A 74 -7.22 -10.03 5.65
C THR A 74 -6.04 -9.42 6.39
N TYR A 75 -6.18 -9.29 7.71
CA TYR A 75 -5.07 -8.89 8.58
C TYR A 75 -4.18 -10.08 8.90
N TYR A 76 -2.86 -9.88 8.79
CA TYR A 76 -1.86 -10.87 9.16
C TYR A 76 -0.73 -10.23 9.99
N PRO A 77 -0.28 -10.87 11.08
CA PRO A 77 -0.85 -12.08 11.67
C PRO A 77 -2.29 -11.82 12.16
N VAL A 78 -3.08 -12.90 12.29
CA VAL A 78 -4.46 -12.80 12.76
C VAL A 78 -4.46 -12.06 14.11
N PRO A 79 -5.19 -10.94 14.24
CA PRO A 79 -5.23 -10.19 15.49
C PRO A 79 -5.67 -11.11 16.62
N LYS A 80 -4.91 -11.14 17.71
CA LYS A 80 -5.34 -11.82 18.93
C LYS A 80 -6.22 -10.87 19.71
N PRO A 81 -7.40 -11.31 20.19
CA PRO A 81 -8.18 -10.51 21.12
C PRO A 81 -7.29 -10.05 22.27
N THR A 82 -7.38 -8.76 22.58
CA THR A 82 -6.74 -8.18 23.77
C THR A 82 -7.83 -7.60 24.64
N THR A 83 -7.57 -7.47 25.94
CA THR A 83 -8.54 -6.96 26.92
C THR A 83 -9.00 -5.51 26.66
N GLN A 84 -8.50 -4.84 25.62
CA GLN A 84 -8.87 -3.48 25.24
C GLN A 84 -9.91 -3.40 24.11
N VAL A 85 -10.18 -4.50 23.40
CA VAL A 85 -11.32 -4.63 22.46
C VAL A 85 -11.91 -6.02 22.65
N GLY A 86 -12.90 -6.12 23.53
CA GLY A 86 -13.59 -7.37 23.88
C GLY A 86 -14.62 -7.79 22.83
N GLU A 87 -15.02 -9.05 22.90
CA GLU A 87 -16.37 -9.46 22.46
C GLU A 87 -17.44 -8.80 23.34
#